data_AF-A0A0M8XQZ3-F1
#
_entry.id   AF-A0A0M8XQZ3-F1
#
_cell.length_a   1.000
_cell.length_b   1.000
_cell.length_c   1.000
_cell.angle_alpha   90.00
_cell.angle_beta   90.00
_cell.angle_gamma   90.00
#
_symmetry.space_group_name_H-M   'P 1'
#
loop_
_entity.id
_entity.type
_entity.pdbx_description
1 polymer ?
#
loop_
_entity_poly.entity_id
_entity_poly.type
_entity_poly.pdbx_seq_one_letter_code
_entity_poly.pdbx_strand_id
1 'polypeptide(L)'
;MTMDQEDGDYDSYIGNAVLTAASASDGCLLSEQLVDGTIVAAASDLVLLEAEAAAAEPSATQSARLRSTVRVLALVRDLAPDFPLATHLFDGLSGLLESSSEQTAHDAYRYAAAIAEQVPSLVRDAVDITLLPTTRLHDEQMFVRCIQIFEGLYRQVADRVAQAAIALEGGDTVRAHTVLREGTQRVAATRVLYRVLTTMPREAFAVIRAHTHGRSAVQSRPYRQVEDLSAPRAREGDPLSPETRDGMTLQTGFLRLERSLGAEAVAPVREAMHELDSAWRTMKRSHWGVTLKIIGRVRGTGGTAGADYLRVTAEQPLFPVLVDPALARDVQ
;
A
#
# COMPACT_ATOMS: atom_id res chain seq x y z
N MET A 1 -3.93 26.93 -3.77
CA MET A 1 -5.25 26.50 -3.27
C MET A 1 -5.73 25.53 -4.34
N THR A 2 -5.63 24.22 -4.10
CA THR A 2 -6.19 23.23 -5.02
C THR A 2 -7.71 23.46 -5.05
N MET A 3 -8.34 23.38 -6.22
CA MET A 3 -9.76 23.73 -6.38
C MET A 3 -10.71 22.82 -5.59
N ASP A 4 -10.16 21.79 -4.93
CA ASP A 4 -10.91 20.69 -4.36
C ASP A 4 -10.76 20.65 -2.82
N GLN A 5 -10.34 21.73 -2.17
CA GLN A 5 -10.17 21.71 -0.71
C GLN A 5 -11.50 21.58 0.05
N GLU A 6 -12.61 22.05 -0.53
CA GLU A 6 -13.94 21.97 0.08
C GLU A 6 -14.75 20.74 -0.36
N ASP A 7 -14.49 20.20 -1.57
CA ASP A 7 -15.24 19.08 -2.18
C ASP A 7 -14.38 17.85 -2.59
N GLY A 8 -13.06 17.93 -2.42
CA GLY A 8 -12.11 16.92 -2.92
C GLY A 8 -11.99 15.73 -1.99
N ASP A 9 -12.36 14.57 -2.52
CA ASP A 9 -12.23 13.29 -1.83
C ASP A 9 -10.78 12.80 -1.74
N TYR A 10 -10.60 11.67 -1.05
CA TYR A 10 -9.30 11.02 -0.91
C TYR A 10 -8.70 10.58 -2.26
N ASP A 11 -9.55 10.27 -3.26
CA ASP A 11 -9.09 9.81 -4.56
C ASP A 11 -8.47 10.95 -5.39
N SER A 12 -9.05 12.16 -5.35
CA SER A 12 -8.45 13.36 -5.95
C SER A 12 -7.12 13.74 -5.31
N TYR A 13 -7.02 13.62 -3.98
CA TYR A 13 -5.79 13.98 -3.25
C TYR A 13 -4.61 13.07 -3.59
N ILE A 14 -4.87 11.80 -3.89
CA ILE A 14 -3.84 10.81 -4.22
C ILE A 14 -3.68 10.64 -5.75
N GLY A 15 -4.62 11.15 -6.53
CA GLY A 15 -4.62 11.05 -8.00
C GLY A 15 -4.96 9.67 -8.53
N ASN A 16 -5.65 8.84 -7.73
CA ASN A 16 -5.96 7.45 -8.07
C ASN A 16 -6.67 7.30 -9.42
N ALA A 17 -7.59 8.22 -9.75
CA ALA A 17 -8.33 8.21 -11.01
C ALA A 17 -7.40 8.36 -12.23
N VAL A 18 -6.40 9.24 -12.14
CA VAL A 18 -5.43 9.48 -13.21
C VAL A 18 -4.49 8.28 -13.35
N LEU A 19 -3.99 7.73 -12.24
CA LEU A 19 -3.14 6.54 -12.23
C LEU A 19 -3.87 5.32 -12.83
N THR A 20 -5.15 5.16 -12.50
CA THR A 20 -5.99 4.11 -13.09
C THR A 20 -6.30 4.38 -14.57
N ALA A 21 -6.54 5.62 -14.99
CA ALA A 21 -6.78 5.96 -16.39
C ALA A 21 -5.53 5.77 -17.27
N ALA A 22 -4.35 6.12 -16.76
CA ALA A 22 -3.08 5.85 -17.41
C ALA A 22 -2.88 4.33 -17.60
N SER A 23 -3.28 3.54 -16.61
CA SER A 23 -3.26 2.08 -16.67
C SER A 23 -4.21 1.51 -17.75
N ALA A 24 -5.32 2.18 -18.05
CA ALA A 24 -6.26 1.73 -19.09
C ALA A 24 -5.84 2.11 -20.52
N SER A 25 -4.94 3.08 -20.67
CA SER A 25 -4.64 3.73 -21.96
C SER A 25 -3.39 3.20 -22.66
N ASP A 26 -2.46 2.56 -21.94
CA ASP A 26 -1.13 2.27 -22.46
C ASP A 26 -1.08 1.11 -23.47
N GLY A 27 -1.98 0.12 -23.38
CA GLY A 27 -2.06 -1.03 -24.33
C GLY A 27 -0.79 -1.91 -24.43
N CYS A 28 0.35 -1.46 -23.90
CA CYS A 28 1.67 -2.10 -23.94
C CYS A 28 1.96 -2.92 -22.68
N LEU A 29 1.39 -2.51 -21.54
CA LEU A 29 1.53 -3.18 -20.25
C LEU A 29 0.21 -3.83 -19.82
N LEU A 30 0.30 -5.00 -19.18
CA LEU A 30 -0.83 -5.58 -18.47
C LEU A 30 -1.17 -4.74 -17.23
N SER A 31 -2.42 -4.77 -16.77
CA SER A 31 -2.89 -3.99 -15.61
C SER A 31 -2.02 -4.17 -14.37
N GLU A 32 -1.51 -5.37 -14.11
CA GLU A 32 -0.61 -5.64 -12.97
C GLU A 32 0.75 -4.95 -13.14
N GLN A 33 1.31 -4.97 -14.34
CA GLN A 33 2.60 -4.32 -14.64
C GLN A 33 2.53 -2.80 -14.54
N LEU A 34 1.35 -2.22 -14.78
CA LEU A 34 1.12 -0.78 -14.62
C LEU A 34 1.08 -0.34 -13.16
N VAL A 35 0.49 -1.16 -12.28
CA VAL A 35 0.52 -0.93 -10.83
C VAL A 35 1.96 -0.97 -10.34
N ASP A 36 2.71 -2.00 -10.74
CA ASP A 36 4.11 -2.18 -10.37
C ASP A 36 4.99 -1.05 -10.93
N GLY A 37 4.79 -0.67 -12.20
CA GLY A 37 5.47 0.48 -12.80
C GLY A 37 5.17 1.80 -12.09
N THR A 38 3.94 2.00 -11.63
CA THR A 38 3.55 3.16 -10.81
C THR A 38 4.28 3.17 -9.46
N ILE A 39 4.37 2.01 -8.80
CA ILE A 39 5.13 1.85 -7.55
C ILE A 39 6.61 2.17 -7.78
N VAL A 40 7.20 1.68 -8.87
CA VAL A 40 8.60 1.97 -9.23
C VAL A 40 8.80 3.47 -9.46
N ALA A 41 7.94 4.11 -10.26
CA ALA A 41 8.03 5.54 -10.51
C ALA A 41 7.88 6.37 -9.23
N ALA A 42 6.88 6.07 -8.39
CA ALA A 42 6.66 6.78 -7.13
C ALA A 42 7.80 6.57 -6.12
N ALA A 43 8.39 5.36 -6.06
CA ALA A 43 9.54 5.07 -5.21
C ALA A 43 10.81 5.79 -5.68
N SER A 44 11.05 5.85 -7.00
CA SER A 44 12.14 6.63 -7.56
C SER A 44 11.96 8.13 -7.32
N ASP A 45 10.77 8.67 -7.59
CA ASP A 45 10.45 10.08 -7.36
C ASP A 45 10.62 10.49 -5.89
N LEU A 46 10.20 9.61 -4.98
CA LEU A 46 10.43 9.78 -3.54
C LEU A 46 11.92 9.87 -3.18
N VAL A 47 12.82 9.14 -3.87
CA VAL A 47 14.27 9.29 -3.65
C VAL A 47 14.81 10.57 -4.29
N LEU A 48 14.36 10.91 -5.50
CA LEU A 48 14.77 12.14 -6.19
C LEU A 48 14.44 13.37 -5.34
N LEU A 49 13.18 13.47 -4.87
CA LEU A 49 12.69 14.52 -3.99
C LEU A 49 13.57 14.69 -2.74
N GLU A 50 13.89 13.59 -2.06
CA GLU A 50 14.67 13.66 -0.82
C GLU A 50 16.17 13.86 -1.04
N ALA A 51 16.70 13.43 -2.20
CA ALA A 51 18.08 13.66 -2.59
C ALA A 51 18.31 15.14 -2.93
N GLU A 52 17.38 15.77 -3.65
CA GLU A 52 17.41 17.21 -3.93
C GLU A 52 17.34 18.03 -2.63
N ALA A 53 16.40 17.70 -1.74
CA ALA A 53 16.29 18.37 -0.45
C ALA A 53 17.54 18.16 0.43
N ALA A 54 18.16 16.97 0.40
CA ALA A 54 19.41 16.70 1.11
C ALA A 54 20.60 17.48 0.55
N ALA A 55 20.64 17.70 -0.76
CA ALA A 55 21.69 18.48 -1.41
C ALA A 55 21.52 20.00 -1.17
N ALA A 56 20.27 20.48 -1.14
CA ALA A 56 19.97 21.89 -0.90
C ALA A 56 20.15 22.30 0.56
N GLU A 57 19.62 21.49 1.50
CA GLU A 57 19.62 21.79 2.93
C GLU A 57 20.02 20.54 3.76
N PRO A 58 21.32 20.22 3.83
CA PRO A 58 21.78 19.02 4.53
C PRO A 58 21.52 19.11 6.04
N SER A 59 20.86 18.09 6.58
CA SER A 59 20.64 17.93 8.01
C SER A 59 20.58 16.46 8.41
N ALA A 60 20.82 16.14 9.69
CA ALA A 60 20.74 14.77 10.18
C ALA A 60 19.35 14.13 9.93
N THR A 61 18.28 14.91 10.07
CA THR A 61 16.91 14.48 9.76
C THR A 61 16.75 14.17 8.27
N GLN A 62 17.25 15.05 7.40
CA GLN A 62 17.18 14.89 5.96
C GLN A 62 18.00 13.68 5.49
N SER A 63 19.21 13.47 6.02
CA SER A 63 20.01 12.27 5.75
C SER A 63 19.35 10.99 6.25
N ALA A 64 18.65 11.03 7.40
CA ALA A 64 17.89 9.89 7.89
C ALA A 64 16.67 9.56 7.01
N ARG A 65 16.01 10.59 6.47
CA ARG A 65 14.91 10.45 5.52
C ARG A 65 15.38 9.90 4.18
N LEU A 66 16.40 10.50 3.58
CA LEU A 66 17.01 10.02 2.34
C LEU A 66 17.43 8.54 2.45
N ARG A 67 18.11 8.14 3.53
CA ARG A 67 18.46 6.72 3.73
C ARG A 67 17.22 5.83 3.85
N SER A 68 16.11 6.35 4.37
CA SER A 68 14.87 5.59 4.48
C SER A 68 14.18 5.45 3.11
N THR A 69 14.21 6.47 2.25
CA THR A 69 13.67 6.38 0.88
C THR A 69 14.56 5.51 -0.02
N VAL A 70 15.89 5.58 0.12
CA VAL A 70 16.82 4.66 -0.56
C VAL A 70 16.54 3.20 -0.18
N ARG A 71 16.13 2.91 1.07
CA ARG A 71 15.68 1.54 1.44
C ARG A 71 14.41 1.12 0.72
N VAL A 72 13.48 2.04 0.45
CA VAL A 72 12.29 1.74 -0.36
C VAL A 72 12.74 1.35 -1.76
N LEU A 73 13.60 2.15 -2.38
CA LEU A 73 14.13 1.91 -3.72
C LEU A 73 14.94 0.60 -3.79
N ALA A 74 15.74 0.29 -2.77
CA ALA A 74 16.49 -0.97 -2.66
C ALA A 74 15.58 -2.22 -2.69
N LEU A 75 14.37 -2.08 -2.15
CA LEU A 75 13.37 -3.15 -2.07
C LEU A 75 12.33 -3.05 -3.18
N VAL A 76 12.50 -2.16 -4.17
CA VAL A 76 11.46 -1.92 -5.18
C VAL A 76 11.14 -3.16 -6.00
N ARG A 77 12.11 -4.06 -6.21
CA ARG A 77 11.89 -5.35 -6.88
C ARG A 77 11.01 -6.31 -6.06
N ASP A 78 10.98 -6.16 -4.74
CA ASP A 78 10.08 -6.91 -3.86
C ASP A 78 8.70 -6.23 -3.76
N LEU A 79 8.67 -4.90 -3.88
CA LEU A 79 7.44 -4.11 -3.89
C LEU A 79 6.68 -4.24 -5.22
N ALA A 80 7.40 -4.43 -6.32
CA ALA A 80 6.89 -4.37 -7.69
C ALA A 80 7.56 -5.41 -8.62
N PRO A 81 7.46 -6.73 -8.34
CA PRO A 81 8.16 -7.76 -9.10
C PRO A 81 7.56 -8.06 -10.48
N ASP A 82 6.32 -7.64 -10.76
CA ASP A 82 5.70 -7.81 -12.07
C ASP A 82 6.19 -6.72 -13.05
N PHE A 83 6.96 -5.74 -12.56
CA PHE A 83 7.73 -4.79 -13.36
C PHE A 83 9.24 -5.15 -13.35
N PRO A 84 9.74 -5.92 -14.34
CA PRO A 84 11.11 -6.41 -14.32
C PRO A 84 12.11 -5.28 -14.51
N LEU A 85 13.03 -5.15 -13.54
CA LEU A 85 14.16 -4.21 -13.59
C LEU A 85 15.48 -4.98 -13.66
N ALA A 86 16.42 -4.47 -14.45
CA ALA A 86 17.74 -5.07 -14.59
C ALA A 86 18.52 -4.99 -13.25
N THR A 87 19.18 -6.09 -12.87
CA THR A 87 19.82 -6.20 -11.54
C THR A 87 20.94 -5.19 -11.33
N HIS A 88 21.69 -4.85 -12.38
CA HIS A 88 22.81 -3.92 -12.31
C HIS A 88 22.40 -2.50 -11.92
N LEU A 89 21.12 -2.12 -12.09
CA LEU A 89 20.59 -0.83 -11.66
C LEU A 89 20.64 -0.63 -10.13
N PHE A 90 20.85 -1.71 -9.38
CA PHE A 90 20.89 -1.70 -7.92
C PHE A 90 22.31 -1.88 -7.36
N ASP A 91 23.31 -2.08 -8.23
CA ASP A 91 24.69 -2.34 -7.82
C ASP A 91 25.26 -1.11 -7.09
N GLY A 92 25.55 -1.26 -5.80
CA GLY A 92 26.09 -0.18 -4.96
C GLY A 92 25.04 0.57 -4.13
N LEU A 93 23.74 0.36 -4.37
CA LEU A 93 22.67 1.05 -3.65
C LEU A 93 22.66 0.68 -2.15
N SER A 94 23.03 -0.56 -1.80
CA SER A 94 23.23 -0.99 -0.41
C SER A 94 24.35 -0.21 0.29
N GLY A 95 25.41 0.19 -0.43
CA GLY A 95 26.51 0.98 0.14
C GLY A 95 26.08 2.38 0.57
N LEU A 96 25.05 2.94 -0.08
CA LEU A 96 24.47 4.23 0.29
C LEU A 96 23.72 4.17 1.64
N LEU A 97 23.30 2.98 2.09
CA LEU A 97 22.61 2.81 3.37
C LEU A 97 23.57 2.94 4.57
N GLU A 98 24.86 2.72 4.33
CA GLU A 98 25.94 2.72 5.32
C GLU A 98 26.72 4.05 5.33
N SER A 99 26.69 4.80 4.23
CA SER A 99 27.35 6.11 4.07
C SER A 99 26.58 7.26 4.73
N SER A 100 27.32 8.28 5.18
CA SER A 100 26.79 9.56 5.68
C SER A 100 27.43 10.79 5.03
N SER A 101 28.04 10.63 3.85
CA SER A 101 28.69 11.74 3.12
C SER A 101 27.70 12.55 2.28
N GLU A 102 28.05 13.79 1.93
CA GLU A 102 27.28 14.62 0.97
C GLU A 102 27.16 13.94 -0.41
N GLN A 103 28.18 13.18 -0.81
CA GLN A 103 28.17 12.36 -2.02
C GLN A 103 26.97 11.39 -2.08
N THR A 104 26.47 10.96 -0.91
CA THR A 104 25.32 10.06 -0.80
C THR A 104 24.05 10.62 -1.46
N ALA A 105 23.82 11.94 -1.40
CA ALA A 105 22.65 12.56 -2.03
C ALA A 105 22.74 12.51 -3.57
N HIS A 106 23.90 12.87 -4.12
CA HIS A 106 24.14 12.83 -5.55
C HIS A 106 24.04 11.40 -6.11
N ASP A 107 24.64 10.42 -5.41
CA ASP A 107 24.60 9.03 -5.84
C ASP A 107 23.17 8.47 -5.76
N ALA A 108 22.45 8.74 -4.67
CA ALA A 108 21.04 8.33 -4.51
C ALA A 108 20.16 8.88 -5.64
N TYR A 109 20.33 10.16 -5.99
CA TYR A 109 19.64 10.78 -7.12
C TYR A 109 19.92 10.02 -8.42
N ARG A 110 21.20 9.73 -8.71
CA ARG A 110 21.60 9.03 -9.94
C ARG A 110 20.98 7.64 -10.06
N TYR A 111 20.96 6.85 -8.98
CA TYR A 111 20.32 5.54 -8.98
C TYR A 111 18.81 5.65 -9.20
N ALA A 112 18.15 6.57 -8.50
CA ALA A 112 16.71 6.79 -8.63
C ALA A 112 16.33 7.21 -10.06
N ALA A 113 17.09 8.12 -10.66
CA ALA A 113 16.90 8.57 -12.04
C ALA A 113 17.05 7.40 -13.03
N ALA A 114 18.13 6.60 -12.91
CA ALA A 114 18.36 5.46 -13.81
C ALA A 114 17.26 4.38 -13.72
N ILE A 115 16.71 4.15 -12.52
CA ILE A 115 15.57 3.24 -12.31
C ILE A 115 14.28 3.86 -12.89
N ALA A 116 14.03 5.15 -12.63
CA ALA A 116 12.87 5.85 -13.19
C ALA A 116 12.88 5.81 -14.72
N GLU A 117 14.04 5.95 -15.36
CA GLU A 117 14.20 5.88 -16.82
C GLU A 117 13.66 4.58 -17.44
N GLN A 118 13.60 3.48 -16.67
CA GLN A 118 13.04 2.21 -17.13
C GLN A 118 11.51 2.19 -17.19
N VAL A 119 10.83 3.09 -16.49
CA VAL A 119 9.37 3.18 -16.45
C VAL A 119 8.86 3.95 -17.67
N PRO A 120 7.79 3.52 -18.37
CA PRO A 120 7.25 4.29 -19.49
C PRO A 120 6.93 5.74 -19.12
N SER A 121 7.18 6.68 -20.04
CA SER A 121 6.99 8.11 -19.77
C SER A 121 5.56 8.43 -19.35
N LEU A 122 4.56 7.79 -19.96
CA LEU A 122 3.14 7.97 -19.59
C LEU A 122 2.88 7.71 -18.10
N VAL A 123 3.51 6.67 -17.53
CA VAL A 123 3.38 6.33 -16.10
C VAL A 123 4.14 7.31 -15.24
N ARG A 124 5.34 7.72 -15.64
CA ARG A 124 6.10 8.78 -14.94
C ARG A 124 5.35 10.11 -14.91
N ASP A 125 4.81 10.52 -16.06
CA ASP A 125 4.02 11.75 -16.20
C ASP A 125 2.76 11.68 -15.34
N ALA A 126 2.08 10.53 -15.30
CA ALA A 126 0.93 10.31 -14.43
C ALA A 126 1.30 10.41 -12.94
N VAL A 127 2.46 9.88 -12.52
CA VAL A 127 2.96 10.05 -11.15
C VAL A 127 3.30 11.51 -10.86
N ASP A 128 3.95 12.21 -11.78
CA ASP A 128 4.30 13.64 -11.61
C ASP A 128 3.05 14.53 -11.45
N ILE A 129 2.11 14.46 -12.39
CA ILE A 129 0.90 15.32 -12.38
C ILE A 129 -0.08 15.01 -11.24
N THR A 130 0.08 13.87 -10.57
CA THR A 130 -0.75 13.48 -9.41
C THR A 130 -0.14 13.88 -8.07
N LEU A 131 1.03 14.53 -8.06
CA LEU A 131 1.58 15.15 -6.86
C LEU A 131 0.89 16.51 -6.60
N LEU A 132 -0.25 16.45 -5.92
CA LEU A 132 -1.11 17.62 -5.69
C LEU A 132 -1.19 18.01 -4.19
N PRO A 133 -0.08 18.47 -3.58
CA PRO A 133 -0.08 18.87 -2.17
C PRO A 133 -0.99 20.08 -1.95
N THR A 134 -1.63 20.11 -0.78
CA THR A 134 -2.53 21.18 -0.33
C THR A 134 -1.82 22.30 0.43
N THR A 135 -0.58 22.06 0.84
CA THR A 135 0.32 22.99 1.52
C THR A 135 1.60 23.20 0.70
N ARG A 136 2.48 24.08 1.18
CA ARG A 136 3.82 24.28 0.59
C ARG A 136 4.91 23.45 1.28
N LEU A 137 4.53 22.54 2.17
CA LEU A 137 5.49 21.76 2.94
C LEU A 137 6.08 20.64 2.09
N HIS A 138 7.41 20.53 2.08
CA HIS A 138 8.15 19.41 1.49
C HIS A 138 7.67 18.06 2.03
N ASP A 139 7.39 18.01 3.34
CA ASP A 139 6.86 16.81 4.02
C ASP A 139 5.56 16.27 3.43
N GLU A 140 4.72 17.13 2.85
CA GLU A 140 3.46 16.68 2.25
C GLU A 140 3.70 15.92 0.95
N GLN A 141 4.68 16.34 0.15
CA GLN A 141 5.02 15.66 -1.10
C GLN A 141 5.51 14.23 -0.82
N MET A 142 6.43 14.10 0.15
CA MET A 142 6.88 12.80 0.66
C MET A 142 5.73 11.95 1.18
N PHE A 143 4.83 12.56 1.94
CA PHE A 143 3.66 11.89 2.51
C PHE A 143 2.72 11.36 1.42
N VAL A 144 2.41 12.16 0.40
CA VAL A 144 1.58 11.77 -0.75
C VAL A 144 2.22 10.61 -1.51
N ARG A 145 3.53 10.65 -1.79
CA ARG A 145 4.24 9.53 -2.43
C ARG A 145 4.18 8.25 -1.64
N CYS A 146 4.36 8.32 -0.32
CA CYS A 146 4.20 7.14 0.54
C CYS A 146 2.79 6.55 0.40
N ILE A 147 1.75 7.38 0.41
CA ILE A 147 0.36 6.92 0.25
C ILE A 147 0.13 6.28 -1.12
N GLN A 148 0.61 6.90 -2.21
CA GLN A 148 0.48 6.32 -3.55
C GLN A 148 1.11 4.92 -3.64
N ILE A 149 2.27 4.71 -3.00
CA ILE A 149 2.90 3.39 -2.93
C ILE A 149 2.05 2.43 -2.08
N PHE A 150 1.50 2.87 -0.93
CA PHE A 150 0.57 2.05 -0.14
C PHE A 150 -0.67 1.62 -0.94
N GLU A 151 -1.28 2.54 -1.69
CA GLU A 151 -2.45 2.25 -2.54
C GLU A 151 -2.13 1.21 -3.61
N GLY A 152 -0.95 1.31 -4.26
CA GLY A 152 -0.46 0.31 -5.20
C GLY A 152 -0.30 -1.08 -4.56
N LEU A 153 0.33 -1.14 -3.38
CA LEU A 153 0.49 -2.40 -2.62
C LEU A 153 -0.87 -2.98 -2.21
N TYR A 154 -1.82 -2.15 -1.77
CA TYR A 154 -3.17 -2.62 -1.44
C TYR A 154 -3.91 -3.17 -2.66
N ARG A 155 -3.74 -2.55 -3.83
CA ARG A 155 -4.31 -3.05 -5.09
C ARG A 155 -3.74 -4.43 -5.45
N GLN A 156 -2.42 -4.60 -5.39
CA GLN A 156 -1.79 -5.91 -5.60
C GLN A 156 -2.34 -6.96 -4.63
N VAL A 157 -2.49 -6.64 -3.35
CA VAL A 157 -3.05 -7.57 -2.35
C VAL A 157 -4.49 -7.93 -2.69
N ALA A 158 -5.31 -6.96 -3.09
CA ALA A 158 -6.70 -7.18 -3.50
C ALA A 158 -6.77 -8.13 -4.71
N ASP A 159 -5.91 -7.92 -5.71
CA ASP A 159 -5.84 -8.75 -6.90
C ASP A 159 -5.42 -10.19 -6.55
N ARG A 160 -4.46 -10.37 -5.63
CA ARG A 160 -4.04 -11.71 -5.17
C ARG A 160 -5.14 -12.42 -4.38
N VAL A 161 -5.93 -11.71 -3.56
CA VAL A 161 -7.10 -12.27 -2.86
C VAL A 161 -8.19 -12.66 -3.87
N ALA A 162 -8.46 -11.82 -4.88
CA ALA A 162 -9.42 -12.14 -5.95
C ALA A 162 -9.01 -13.38 -6.74
N GLN A 163 -7.74 -13.46 -7.15
CA GLN A 163 -7.18 -14.62 -7.85
C GLN A 163 -7.24 -15.88 -7.00
N ALA A 164 -7.02 -15.77 -5.69
CA ALA A 164 -7.15 -16.90 -4.77
C ALA A 164 -8.60 -17.40 -4.73
N ALA A 165 -9.57 -16.49 -4.64
CA ALA A 165 -10.99 -16.85 -4.62
C ALA A 165 -11.39 -17.59 -5.92
N ILE A 166 -11.00 -17.06 -7.08
CA ILE A 166 -11.22 -17.70 -8.39
C ILE A 166 -10.55 -19.08 -8.47
N ALA A 167 -9.32 -19.22 -7.96
CA ALA A 167 -8.63 -20.50 -7.95
C ALA A 167 -9.35 -21.54 -7.08
N LEU A 168 -9.90 -21.14 -5.92
CA LEU A 168 -10.69 -22.03 -5.07
C LEU A 168 -12.02 -22.43 -5.70
N GLU A 169 -12.68 -21.55 -6.44
CA GLU A 169 -13.88 -21.90 -7.24
C GLU A 169 -13.57 -22.98 -8.28
N GLY A 170 -12.39 -22.95 -8.89
CA GLY A 170 -11.88 -23.98 -9.79
C GLY A 170 -11.33 -25.22 -9.11
N GLY A 171 -11.25 -25.26 -7.77
CA GLY A 171 -10.64 -26.35 -7.00
C GLY A 171 -9.11 -26.41 -7.03
N ASP A 172 -8.45 -25.37 -7.53
CA ASP A 172 -6.98 -25.28 -7.61
C ASP A 172 -6.38 -24.74 -6.32
N THR A 173 -6.17 -25.64 -5.35
CA THR A 173 -5.58 -25.31 -4.04
C THR A 173 -4.12 -24.86 -4.14
N VAL A 174 -3.38 -25.36 -5.13
CA VAL A 174 -1.96 -25.02 -5.32
C VAL A 174 -1.82 -23.58 -5.79
N ARG A 175 -2.62 -23.17 -6.79
CA ARG A 175 -2.64 -21.78 -7.25
C ARG A 175 -3.11 -20.85 -6.14
N ALA A 176 -4.20 -21.19 -5.44
CA ALA A 176 -4.72 -20.39 -4.35
C ALA A 176 -3.68 -20.16 -3.24
N HIS A 177 -2.99 -21.21 -2.80
CA HIS A 177 -1.88 -21.11 -1.84
C HIS A 177 -0.77 -20.18 -2.35
N THR A 178 -0.35 -20.34 -3.60
CA THR A 178 0.74 -19.54 -4.19
C THR A 178 0.42 -18.05 -4.21
N VAL A 179 -0.76 -17.65 -4.70
CA VAL A 179 -1.13 -16.23 -4.75
C VAL A 179 -1.35 -15.62 -3.37
N LEU A 180 -1.83 -16.39 -2.40
CA LEU A 180 -1.98 -15.89 -1.02
C LEU A 180 -0.64 -15.59 -0.37
N ARG A 181 0.38 -16.40 -0.66
CA ARG A 181 1.75 -16.13 -0.22
C ARG A 181 2.32 -14.88 -0.88
N GLU A 182 2.08 -14.67 -2.17
CA GLU A 182 2.45 -13.43 -2.87
C GLU A 182 1.77 -12.20 -2.21
N GLY A 183 0.46 -12.29 -1.94
CA GLY A 183 -0.26 -11.24 -1.20
C GLY A 183 0.33 -10.96 0.19
N THR A 184 0.69 -12.01 0.92
CA THR A 184 1.35 -11.90 2.23
C THR A 184 2.67 -11.15 2.15
N GLN A 185 3.49 -11.44 1.12
CA GLN A 185 4.75 -10.74 0.89
C GLN A 185 4.53 -9.25 0.62
N ARG A 186 3.50 -8.88 -0.16
CA ARG A 186 3.15 -7.47 -0.41
C ARG A 186 2.75 -6.72 0.84
N VAL A 187 1.90 -7.32 1.67
CA VAL A 187 1.54 -6.72 2.96
C VAL A 187 2.78 -6.54 3.83
N ALA A 188 3.65 -7.54 3.91
CA ALA A 188 4.87 -7.47 4.71
C ALA A 188 5.87 -6.41 4.22
N ALA A 189 5.87 -6.10 2.92
CA ALA A 189 6.76 -5.11 2.31
C ALA A 189 6.40 -3.67 2.72
N THR A 190 5.14 -3.39 3.05
CA THR A 190 4.66 -2.06 3.51
C THR A 190 5.46 -1.47 4.69
N ARG A 191 6.14 -2.32 5.49
CA ARG A 191 6.93 -1.92 6.66
C ARG A 191 8.00 -0.86 6.35
N VAL A 192 8.55 -0.87 5.13
CA VAL A 192 9.62 0.05 4.75
C VAL A 192 9.11 1.49 4.67
N LEU A 193 7.86 1.70 4.25
CA LEU A 193 7.25 3.02 4.12
C LEU A 193 7.01 3.68 5.49
N TYR A 194 6.64 2.90 6.50
CA TYR A 194 6.50 3.43 7.86
C TYR A 194 7.81 4.03 8.39
N ARG A 195 8.96 3.52 7.96
CA ARG A 195 10.26 4.11 8.34
C ARG A 195 10.42 5.51 7.77
N VAL A 196 10.04 5.72 6.51
CA VAL A 196 10.04 7.04 5.87
C VAL A 196 9.08 7.98 6.61
N LEU A 197 7.83 7.56 6.80
CA LEU A 197 6.80 8.35 7.48
C LEU A 197 7.21 8.78 8.90
N THR A 198 7.95 7.93 9.64
CA THR A 198 8.42 8.29 10.99
C THR A 198 9.54 9.32 11.03
N THR A 199 10.05 9.78 9.88
CA THR A 199 10.99 10.90 9.77
C THR A 199 10.30 12.25 9.61
N MET A 200 8.97 12.27 9.44
CA MET A 200 8.19 13.50 9.36
C MET A 200 8.07 14.17 10.74
N PRO A 201 8.40 15.48 10.86
CA PRO A 201 8.15 16.24 12.09
C PRO A 201 6.65 16.28 12.43
N ARG A 202 6.33 16.25 13.73
CA ARG A 202 4.94 16.29 14.21
C ARG A 202 4.26 17.60 13.84
N GLU A 203 5.01 18.69 13.87
CA GLU A 203 4.59 20.04 13.57
C GLU A 203 4.23 20.18 12.08
N ALA A 204 5.06 19.61 11.19
CA ALA A 204 4.77 19.55 9.76
C ALA A 204 3.47 18.76 9.50
N PHE A 205 3.33 17.58 10.12
CA PHE A 205 2.10 16.81 9.99
C PHE A 205 0.87 17.53 10.54
N ALA A 206 0.99 18.29 11.63
CA ALA A 206 -0.12 19.06 12.17
C ALA A 206 -0.64 20.10 11.16
N VAL A 207 0.25 20.74 10.39
CA VAL A 207 -0.12 21.67 9.32
C VAL A 207 -0.79 20.92 8.16
N ILE A 208 -0.21 19.82 7.68
CA ILE A 208 -0.81 18.99 6.62
C ILE A 208 -2.21 18.52 7.03
N ARG A 209 -2.34 18.02 8.27
CA ARG A 209 -3.59 17.55 8.85
C ARG A 209 -4.67 18.63 8.90
N ALA A 210 -4.30 19.89 9.12
CA ALA A 210 -5.24 21.00 9.12
C ALA A 210 -5.82 21.32 7.72
N HIS A 211 -5.09 20.97 6.65
CA HIS A 211 -5.48 21.24 5.25
C HIS A 211 -6.07 20.03 4.53
N THR A 212 -6.19 18.89 5.21
CA THR A 212 -6.68 17.61 4.68
C THR A 212 -7.94 17.13 5.42
N HIS A 213 -8.74 18.06 5.94
CA HIS A 213 -10.02 17.73 6.58
C HIS A 213 -10.95 17.00 5.59
N GLY A 214 -11.71 16.01 6.06
CA GLY A 214 -12.58 15.19 5.20
C GLY A 214 -11.85 14.14 4.35
N ARG A 215 -10.50 14.15 4.32
CA ARG A 215 -9.67 13.17 3.62
C ARG A 215 -9.03 12.22 4.61
N SER A 216 -9.20 10.92 4.39
CA SER A 216 -8.71 9.90 5.31
C SER A 216 -8.46 8.58 4.62
N ALA A 217 -7.42 7.87 5.06
CA ALA A 217 -7.09 6.52 4.61
C ALA A 217 -8.26 5.51 4.73
N VAL A 218 -9.26 5.78 5.58
CA VAL A 218 -10.48 4.94 5.65
C VAL A 218 -11.30 4.95 4.35
N GLN A 219 -11.09 5.95 3.48
CA GLN A 219 -11.75 6.07 2.18
C GLN A 219 -11.04 5.25 1.08
N SER A 220 -9.84 4.72 1.36
CA SER A 220 -9.04 3.93 0.41
C SER A 220 -9.86 2.78 -0.18
N ARG A 221 -10.10 2.84 -1.49
CA ARG A 221 -10.81 1.81 -2.25
C ARG A 221 -10.06 0.47 -2.27
N PRO A 222 -8.78 0.39 -2.64
CA PRO A 222 -8.07 -0.90 -2.67
C PRO A 222 -7.96 -1.52 -1.28
N TYR A 223 -7.77 -0.73 -0.21
CA TYR A 223 -7.80 -1.26 1.16
C TYR A 223 -9.15 -1.93 1.47
N ARG A 224 -10.27 -1.25 1.15
CA ARG A 224 -11.62 -1.81 1.33
C ARG A 224 -11.82 -3.06 0.49
N GLN A 225 -11.32 -3.07 -0.75
CA GLN A 225 -11.41 -4.22 -1.63
C GLN A 225 -10.70 -5.46 -1.05
N VAL A 226 -9.51 -5.31 -0.44
CA VAL A 226 -8.83 -6.40 0.28
C VAL A 226 -9.73 -6.96 1.38
N GLU A 227 -10.35 -6.08 2.17
CA GLU A 227 -11.30 -6.49 3.20
C GLU A 227 -12.47 -7.25 2.57
N ASP A 228 -13.25 -6.61 1.70
CA ASP A 228 -14.51 -7.12 1.19
C ASP A 228 -14.35 -8.44 0.41
N LEU A 229 -13.25 -8.62 -0.35
CA LEU A 229 -12.96 -9.87 -1.05
C LEU A 229 -12.55 -11.02 -0.10
N SER A 230 -12.05 -10.69 1.10
CA SER A 230 -11.54 -11.70 2.03
C SER A 230 -12.65 -12.43 2.78
N ALA A 231 -13.61 -11.69 3.36
CA ALA A 231 -14.67 -12.24 4.20
C ALA A 231 -15.95 -11.39 4.11
N PRO A 232 -17.14 -12.00 4.26
CA PRO A 232 -18.39 -11.26 4.26
C PRO A 232 -18.37 -10.23 5.39
N ARG A 233 -18.70 -8.97 5.08
CA ARG A 233 -18.84 -7.90 6.06
C ARG A 233 -20.20 -7.24 5.89
N ALA A 234 -20.95 -7.13 6.99
CA ALA A 234 -22.12 -6.26 7.02
C ALA A 234 -21.63 -4.80 7.11
N ARG A 235 -21.80 -4.03 6.04
CA ARG A 235 -21.61 -2.57 6.06
C ARG A 235 -22.98 -1.91 5.87
N GLU A 236 -23.55 -1.39 6.94
CA GLU A 236 -24.75 -0.56 6.85
C GLU A 236 -24.43 0.71 6.03
N GLY A 237 -25.10 0.89 4.88
CA GLY A 237 -25.16 2.17 4.17
C GLY A 237 -24.02 2.51 3.20
N ASP A 238 -23.20 1.55 2.73
CA ASP A 238 -22.17 1.81 1.70
C ASP A 238 -22.65 1.36 0.28
N PRO A 239 -23.05 2.29 -0.61
CA PRO A 239 -23.47 1.97 -1.97
C PRO A 239 -22.31 1.59 -2.91
N LEU A 240 -21.05 1.67 -2.44
CA LEU A 240 -19.85 1.27 -3.18
C LEU A 240 -19.28 -0.07 -2.70
N SER A 241 -19.95 -0.78 -1.79
CA SER A 241 -19.61 -2.19 -1.53
C SER A 241 -19.67 -2.91 -2.87
N PRO A 242 -18.54 -3.44 -3.38
CA PRO A 242 -18.58 -4.17 -4.63
C PRO A 242 -19.61 -5.27 -4.45
N GLU A 243 -20.61 -5.30 -5.32
CA GLU A 243 -21.43 -6.49 -5.53
C GLU A 243 -20.44 -7.58 -5.96
N THR A 244 -19.81 -8.23 -4.98
CA THR A 244 -19.09 -9.48 -5.17
C THR A 244 -20.03 -10.31 -6.01
N ARG A 245 -19.59 -10.72 -7.21
CA ARG A 245 -20.35 -11.64 -8.06
C ARG A 245 -20.85 -12.77 -7.13
N ASP A 246 -22.16 -12.84 -6.94
CA ASP A 246 -22.84 -13.78 -6.03
C ASP A 246 -22.43 -13.78 -4.53
N GLY A 247 -21.85 -12.72 -3.97
CA GLY A 247 -21.52 -12.70 -2.54
C GLY A 247 -20.33 -13.59 -2.15
N MET A 248 -19.57 -14.12 -3.13
CA MET A 248 -18.49 -15.07 -2.84
C MET A 248 -17.20 -14.33 -2.45
N THR A 249 -16.77 -14.56 -1.21
CA THR A 249 -15.47 -14.12 -0.70
C THR A 249 -14.50 -15.30 -0.64
N LEU A 250 -13.20 -15.01 -0.52
CA LEU A 250 -12.17 -16.03 -0.33
C LEU A 250 -12.51 -16.99 0.82
N GLN A 251 -12.96 -16.45 1.97
CA GLN A 251 -13.41 -17.25 3.11
C GLN A 251 -14.55 -18.21 2.74
N THR A 252 -15.56 -17.73 2.00
CA THR A 252 -16.69 -18.58 1.62
C THR A 252 -16.29 -19.67 0.62
N GLY A 253 -15.42 -19.35 -0.34
CA GLY A 253 -14.84 -20.33 -1.28
C GLY A 253 -14.02 -21.38 -0.56
N PHE A 254 -13.17 -20.97 0.39
CA PHE A 254 -12.38 -21.87 1.22
C PHE A 254 -13.26 -22.85 2.02
N LEU A 255 -14.30 -22.36 2.71
CA LEU A 255 -15.20 -23.22 3.48
C LEU A 255 -15.98 -24.21 2.59
N ARG A 256 -16.36 -23.80 1.38
CA ARG A 256 -17.00 -24.71 0.42
C ARG A 256 -16.07 -25.82 -0.02
N LEU A 257 -14.82 -25.47 -0.36
CA LEU A 257 -13.83 -26.43 -0.83
C LEU A 257 -13.37 -27.38 0.29
N GLU A 258 -13.24 -26.88 1.52
CA GLU A 258 -12.96 -27.73 2.67
C GLU A 258 -14.05 -28.79 2.87
N ARG A 259 -15.32 -28.41 2.72
CA ARG A 259 -16.43 -29.36 2.85
C ARG A 259 -16.43 -30.43 1.77
N SER A 260 -15.94 -30.12 0.56
CA SER A 260 -15.93 -31.08 -0.55
C SER A 260 -14.69 -31.97 -0.56
N LEU A 261 -13.51 -31.44 -0.22
CA LEU A 261 -12.23 -32.16 -0.32
C LEU A 261 -11.69 -32.65 1.03
N GLY A 262 -12.20 -32.12 2.15
CA GLY A 262 -11.71 -32.40 3.50
C GLY A 262 -10.58 -31.46 3.95
N ALA A 263 -10.38 -31.38 5.27
CA ALA A 263 -9.46 -30.42 5.90
C ALA A 263 -7.99 -30.59 5.48
N GLU A 264 -7.51 -31.83 5.33
CA GLU A 264 -6.13 -32.14 4.92
C GLU A 264 -5.82 -31.60 3.52
N ALA A 265 -6.77 -31.70 2.59
CA ALA A 265 -6.59 -31.29 1.20
C ALA A 265 -6.45 -29.75 1.04
N VAL A 266 -7.01 -28.99 1.99
CA VAL A 266 -6.99 -27.52 1.98
C VAL A 266 -6.05 -26.93 3.03
N ALA A 267 -5.32 -27.76 3.79
CA ALA A 267 -4.43 -27.32 4.86
C ALA A 267 -3.40 -26.26 4.41
N PRO A 268 -2.72 -26.39 3.24
CA PRO A 268 -1.80 -25.35 2.78
C PRO A 268 -2.50 -24.00 2.53
N VAL A 269 -3.72 -24.02 1.97
CA VAL A 269 -4.51 -22.79 1.75
C VAL A 269 -4.87 -22.15 3.09
N ARG A 270 -5.30 -22.96 4.07
CA ARG A 270 -5.60 -22.48 5.42
C ARG A 270 -4.40 -21.79 6.06
N GLU A 271 -3.22 -22.39 5.97
CA GLU A 271 -1.97 -21.81 6.46
C GLU A 271 -1.67 -20.47 5.78
N ALA A 272 -1.78 -20.39 4.46
CA ALA A 272 -1.57 -19.14 3.72
C ALA A 272 -2.60 -18.05 4.10
N MET A 273 -3.85 -18.41 4.39
CA MET A 273 -4.84 -17.45 4.91
C MET A 273 -4.47 -16.94 6.31
N HIS A 274 -3.95 -17.80 7.20
CA HIS A 274 -3.44 -17.37 8.51
C HIS A 274 -2.21 -16.46 8.39
N GLU A 275 -1.29 -16.76 7.48
CA GLU A 275 -0.13 -15.91 7.21
C GLU A 275 -0.55 -14.51 6.73
N LEU A 276 -1.49 -14.45 5.79
CA LEU A 276 -2.03 -13.19 5.27
C LEU A 276 -2.75 -12.39 6.35
N ASP A 277 -3.61 -13.03 7.16
CA ASP A 277 -4.28 -12.38 8.30
C ASP A 277 -3.28 -11.77 9.28
N SER A 278 -2.27 -12.54 9.66
CA SER A 278 -1.21 -12.12 10.59
C SER A 278 -0.42 -10.93 10.03
N ALA A 279 -0.04 -10.99 8.75
CA ALA A 279 0.63 -9.88 8.08
C ALA A 279 -0.25 -8.63 8.03
N TRP A 280 -1.54 -8.77 7.68
CA TRP A 280 -2.50 -7.66 7.59
C TRP A 280 -2.70 -6.99 8.95
N ARG A 281 -2.91 -7.77 10.01
CA ARG A 281 -3.04 -7.25 11.39
C ARG A 281 -1.74 -6.60 11.86
N THR A 282 -0.58 -7.14 11.50
CA THR A 282 0.72 -6.53 11.81
C THR A 282 0.89 -5.17 11.12
N MET A 283 0.48 -5.07 9.85
CA MET A 283 0.47 -3.80 9.11
C MET A 283 -0.46 -2.79 9.78
N LYS A 284 -1.69 -3.18 10.15
CA LYS A 284 -2.63 -2.30 10.87
C LYS A 284 -2.10 -1.85 12.23
N ARG A 285 -1.47 -2.74 13.00
CA ARG A 285 -0.81 -2.39 14.28
C ARG A 285 0.35 -1.41 14.08
N SER A 286 1.12 -1.56 12.99
CA SER A 286 2.18 -0.62 12.63
C SER A 286 1.63 0.76 12.30
N HIS A 287 0.56 0.82 11.49
CA HIS A 287 -0.16 2.06 11.18
C HIS A 287 -0.69 2.75 12.45
N TRP A 288 -1.31 1.97 13.36
CA TRP A 288 -1.74 2.48 14.66
C TRP A 288 -0.59 3.05 15.48
N GLY A 289 0.52 2.31 15.59
CA GLY A 289 1.70 2.75 16.33
C GLY A 289 2.33 4.04 15.78
N VAL A 290 2.45 4.14 14.45
CA VAL A 290 2.93 5.36 13.77
C VAL A 290 1.97 6.52 14.01
N THR A 291 0.65 6.29 13.88
CA THR A 291 -0.37 7.31 14.15
C THR A 291 -0.28 7.82 15.59
N LEU A 292 -0.20 6.91 16.57
CA LEU A 292 -0.07 7.26 17.99
C LEU A 292 1.22 8.06 18.25
N LYS A 293 2.32 7.73 17.56
CA LYS A 293 3.58 8.47 17.64
C LYS A 293 3.49 9.86 17.02
N ILE A 294 2.72 10.06 15.96
CA ILE A 294 2.66 11.35 15.24
C ILE A 294 1.60 12.28 15.86
N ILE A 295 0.36 11.80 16.04
CA ILE A 295 -0.77 12.63 16.50
C ILE A 295 -1.27 12.32 17.92
N GLY A 296 -0.71 11.32 18.61
CA GLY A 296 -1.21 10.91 19.92
C GLY A 296 -2.65 10.37 19.84
N ARG A 297 -3.54 10.86 20.71
CA ARG A 297 -4.95 10.44 20.81
C ARG A 297 -5.94 11.44 20.19
N VAL A 298 -5.46 12.33 19.31
CA VAL A 298 -6.34 13.28 18.61
C VAL A 298 -7.23 12.52 17.61
N ARG A 299 -8.49 12.97 17.44
CA ARG A 299 -9.44 12.41 16.47
C ARG A 299 -8.90 12.41 15.03
N GLY A 300 -9.35 11.48 14.20
CA GLY A 300 -8.95 11.37 12.80
C GLY A 300 -9.52 12.49 11.91
N THR A 301 -8.88 12.76 10.77
CA THR A 301 -9.33 13.78 9.80
C THR A 301 -10.61 13.41 9.06
N GLY A 302 -10.89 12.10 8.92
CA GLY A 302 -12.13 11.56 8.37
C GLY A 302 -13.24 11.34 9.39
N GLY A 303 -13.21 12.05 10.53
CA GLY A 303 -14.26 11.97 11.56
C GLY A 303 -14.20 10.78 12.52
N THR A 304 -13.20 9.89 12.40
CA THR A 304 -13.04 8.74 13.30
C THR A 304 -12.52 9.15 14.69
N ALA A 305 -12.63 8.24 15.67
CA ALA A 305 -12.01 8.41 17.00
C ALA A 305 -10.46 8.45 16.98
N GLY A 306 -9.82 8.45 15.79
CA GLY A 306 -8.37 8.56 15.66
C GLY A 306 -7.65 7.28 16.05
N ALA A 307 -6.62 7.39 16.91
CA ALA A 307 -5.81 6.24 17.30
C ALA A 307 -6.61 5.12 17.99
N ASP A 308 -7.69 5.44 18.71
CA ASP A 308 -8.53 4.42 19.36
C ASP A 308 -9.35 3.60 18.35
N TYR A 309 -9.82 4.24 17.27
CA TYR A 309 -10.45 3.53 16.15
C TYR A 309 -9.44 2.56 15.51
N LEU A 310 -8.23 3.03 15.21
CA LEU A 310 -7.19 2.20 14.61
C LEU A 310 -6.77 1.02 15.50
N ARG A 311 -6.74 1.20 16.82
CA ARG A 311 -6.45 0.12 17.78
C ARG A 311 -7.49 -1.01 17.67
N VAL A 312 -8.77 -0.66 17.58
CA VAL A 312 -9.86 -1.64 17.44
C VAL A 312 -9.78 -2.32 16.08
N THR A 313 -9.66 -1.55 15.00
CA THR A 313 -9.56 -2.10 13.63
C THR A 313 -8.33 -2.98 13.45
N ALA A 314 -7.21 -2.70 14.13
CA ALA A 314 -5.99 -3.50 14.05
C ALA A 314 -6.17 -4.94 14.59
N GLU A 315 -7.11 -5.15 15.52
CA GLU A 315 -7.39 -6.48 16.07
C GLU A 315 -8.41 -7.28 15.25
N GLN A 316 -9.17 -6.63 14.37
CA GLN A 316 -10.15 -7.32 13.53
C GLN A 316 -9.43 -8.28 12.56
N PRO A 317 -9.77 -9.58 12.55
CA PRO A 317 -9.20 -10.51 11.59
C PRO A 317 -9.72 -10.23 10.18
N LEU A 318 -8.88 -10.50 9.19
CA LEU A 318 -9.24 -10.53 7.79
C LEU A 318 -10.19 -11.70 7.48
N PHE A 319 -10.01 -12.83 8.18
CA PHE A 319 -10.84 -14.04 8.08
C PHE A 319 -11.42 -14.42 9.45
N PRO A 320 -12.61 -13.92 9.84
CA PRO A 320 -13.21 -14.21 11.14
C PRO A 320 -13.36 -15.70 11.46
N VAL A 321 -13.65 -16.55 10.46
CA VAL A 321 -13.85 -17.99 10.67
C VAL A 321 -12.58 -18.72 11.14
N LEU A 322 -11.41 -18.14 10.89
CA LEU A 322 -10.13 -18.70 11.35
C LEU A 322 -9.87 -18.44 12.83
N VAL A 323 -10.53 -17.44 13.42
CA VAL A 323 -10.43 -17.10 14.85
C VAL A 323 -11.56 -17.76 15.63
N ASP A 324 -12.78 -17.69 15.09
CA ASP A 324 -13.95 -18.36 15.66
C ASP A 324 -14.58 -19.32 14.62
N PRO A 325 -14.24 -20.61 14.67
CA PRO A 325 -14.80 -21.61 13.77
C PRO A 325 -16.33 -21.77 13.89
N ALA A 326 -16.97 -21.28 14.97
CA ALA A 326 -18.42 -21.34 15.11
C ALA A 326 -19.13 -20.47 14.05
N LEU A 327 -18.48 -19.40 13.58
CA LEU A 327 -18.99 -18.52 12.53
C LEU A 327 -19.13 -19.22 11.17
N ALA A 328 -18.52 -20.40 10.98
CA ALA A 328 -18.71 -21.20 9.77
C ALA A 328 -20.15 -21.71 9.60
N ARG A 329 -20.94 -21.75 10.69
CA ARG A 329 -22.33 -22.25 10.71
C ARG A 329 -23.34 -21.23 10.18
N ASP A 330 -23.02 -19.94 10.26
CA ASP A 330 -23.93 -18.85 9.87
C ASP A 330 -23.78 -18.43 8.40
N VAL A 331 -22.79 -18.99 7.67
CA VAL A 331 -22.53 -18.77 6.23
C VAL A 331 -23.16 -19.90 5.38
N GLN A 332 -24.18 -20.57 5.93
CA GLN A 332 -25.00 -21.59 5.25
C GLN A 332 -26.11 -20.94 4.43
#